data_AF-A0A6C0BCH4-F1
#
_entry.id   AF-A0A6C0BCH4-F1
#
_cell.length_a   1.000
_cell.length_b   1.000
_cell.length_c   1.000
_cell.angle_alpha   90.00
_cell.angle_beta   90.00
_cell.angle_gamma   90.00
#
_symmetry.space_group_name_H-M   'P 1'
#
loop_
_entity.id
_entity.type
_entity.pdbx_description
1 polymer ?
#
loop_
_entity_poly.entity_id
_entity_poly.type
_entity_poly.pdbx_seq_one_letter_code
_entity_poly.pdbx_strand_id
1 'polypeptide(L)' 'MSCPCSLLKGGYVATRKNKNALKRWKAGKSIGFTMRASLKAKGLIPRNSKKNRGKYIVSKKYATK' A
#
# COMPACT_ATOMS: atom_id res chain seq x y z
N MET A 1 -5.86 28.07 -19.83
CA MET A 1 -4.48 27.51 -19.81
C MET A 1 -4.50 26.21 -19.03
N SER A 2 -4.58 25.06 -19.70
CA SER A 2 -4.47 23.74 -19.07
C SER A 2 -3.00 23.34 -18.98
N CYS A 3 -2.45 23.28 -17.77
CA CYS A 3 -1.07 22.83 -17.55
C CYS A 3 -0.85 21.41 -18.12
N PRO A 4 0.15 21.18 -18.98
CA PRO A 4 0.47 19.85 -19.54
C PRO A 4 0.99 18.84 -18.49
N CYS A 5 1.22 19.29 -17.25
CA CYS A 5 1.71 18.47 -16.14
C CYS A 5 0.65 17.49 -15.58
N SER A 6 -0.64 17.69 -15.87
CA SER A 6 -1.73 16.83 -15.38
C SER A 6 -1.88 15.51 -16.15
N LEU A 7 -1.25 15.38 -17.32
CA LEU A 7 -1.26 14.17 -18.16
C LEU A 7 -0.25 13.12 -17.71
N LEU A 8 0.77 13.52 -16.94
CA LEU A 8 1.63 12.59 -16.22
C LEU A 8 0.89 12.14 -14.95
N LYS A 9 -0.17 11.35 -15.11
CA LYS A 9 -0.70 10.52 -14.00
C LYS A 9 0.39 9.49 -13.65
N GLY A 10 1.41 9.94 -12.92
CA GLY A 10 2.54 9.17 -12.42
C GLY A 10 2.08 8.17 -11.37
N GLY A 11 1.41 7.11 -11.82
CA GLY A 11 1.01 5.98 -11.02
C GLY A 11 1.94 4.80 -11.25
N TYR A 12 2.30 4.09 -10.18
CA TYR A 12 3.07 2.86 -10.31
C TYR A 12 2.28 1.81 -11.12
N VAL A 13 2.81 1.40 -12.28
CA VAL A 13 2.23 0.31 -13.08
C VAL A 13 2.64 -1.05 -12.50
N ALA A 14 1.66 -1.82 -12.03
CA ALA A 14 1.93 -3.11 -11.42
C ALA A 14 2.44 -4.17 -12.43
N THR A 15 3.63 -4.72 -12.17
CA THR A 15 4.19 -5.84 -12.94
C THR A 15 3.37 -7.13 -12.80
N ARG A 16 3.57 -8.10 -13.70
CA ARG A 16 2.92 -9.43 -13.65
C ARG A 16 3.09 -10.12 -12.29
N LYS A 17 4.30 -10.06 -11.71
CA LYS A 17 4.61 -10.62 -10.39
C LYS A 17 3.76 -9.99 -9.29
N ASN A 18 3.62 -8.66 -9.30
CA ASN A 18 2.80 -7.96 -8.31
C ASN A 18 1.32 -8.27 -8.51
N LYS A 19 0.82 -8.38 -9.75
CA LYS A 19 -0.57 -8.75 -10.04
C LYS A 19 -0.90 -10.13 -9.46
N ASN A 20 -0.01 -11.12 -9.63
CA ASN A 20 -0.19 -12.46 -9.07
C ASN A 20 -0.17 -12.45 -7.54
N ALA A 21 0.76 -11.71 -6.93
CA ALA A 21 0.82 -11.56 -5.48
C ALA A 21 -0.42 -10.85 -4.92
N LEU A 22 -0.95 -9.87 -5.64
CA LEU A 22 -2.15 -9.13 -5.26
C LEU A 22 -3.41 -10.00 -5.34
N LYS A 23 -3.53 -10.86 -6.37
CA LYS A 23 -4.59 -11.89 -6.43
C LYS A 23 -4.53 -12.83 -5.22
N ARG A 24 -3.33 -13.33 -4.87
CA ARG A 24 -3.13 -14.19 -3.69
C ARG A 24 -3.52 -13.49 -2.39
N TRP A 25 -3.07 -12.25 -2.20
CA TRP A 25 -3.37 -11.46 -1.02
C TRP A 25 -4.87 -11.17 -0.88
N LYS A 26 -5.55 -10.82 -1.99
CA LYS A 26 -7.01 -10.64 -2.01
C LYS A 26 -7.76 -11.93 -1.67
N ALA A 27 -7.24 -13.08 -2.07
CA ALA A 27 -7.79 -14.40 -1.70
C ALA A 27 -7.45 -14.82 -0.26
N GLY A 28 -6.83 -13.96 0.56
CA GLY A 28 -6.44 -14.29 1.94
C GLY A 28 -5.22 -15.21 2.06
N LYS A 29 -4.57 -15.57 0.95
CA LYS A 29 -3.38 -16.44 0.97
C LYS A 29 -2.17 -15.69 1.51
N SER A 30 -1.32 -16.40 2.24
CA SER A 30 -0.04 -15.85 2.71
C SER A 30 0.82 -15.42 1.51
N ILE A 31 1.35 -14.22 1.63
CA ILE A 31 2.42 -13.67 0.79
C ILE A 31 3.59 -13.39 1.72
N GLY A 32 4.81 -13.74 1.29
CA GLY A 32 6.01 -13.54 2.10
C GLY A 32 6.20 -12.08 2.54
N PHE A 33 6.93 -11.88 3.64
CA PHE A 33 7.13 -10.57 4.26
C PHE A 33 7.62 -9.51 3.27
N THR A 34 8.67 -9.83 2.50
CA THR A 34 9.27 -8.92 1.50
C THR A 34 8.27 -8.52 0.43
N MET A 35 7.46 -9.46 -0.05
CA MET A 35 6.43 -9.17 -1.07
C MET A 35 5.34 -8.26 -0.50
N ARG A 36 4.89 -8.53 0.73
CA ARG A 36 3.91 -7.69 1.42
C ARG A 36 4.43 -6.27 1.64
N ALA A 37 5.68 -6.12 2.09
CA ALA A 37 6.32 -4.81 2.26
C ALA A 37 6.43 -4.06 0.92
N SER A 38 6.87 -4.74 -0.14
CA SER A 38 6.97 -4.15 -1.48
C SER A 38 5.62 -3.67 -2.01
N LEU A 39 4.55 -4.48 -1.88
CA LEU A 39 3.21 -4.10 -2.32
C LEU A 39 2.65 -2.89 -1.54
N LYS A 40 2.96 -2.77 -0.24
CA LYS A 40 2.58 -1.61 0.58
C LYS A 40 3.28 -0.33 0.12
N ALA A 41 4.59 -0.40 -0.12
CA ALA A 41 5.38 0.74 -0.58
C ALA A 41 4.90 1.26 -1.94
N LYS A 42 4.46 0.34 -2.81
CA LYS A 42 3.89 0.65 -4.13
C LYS A 42 2.43 1.13 -4.08
N GLY A 43 1.81 1.18 -2.91
CA GLY A 43 0.39 1.56 -2.76
C GLY A 43 -0.61 0.52 -3.28
N LEU A 44 -0.17 -0.70 -3.59
CA LEU A 44 -1.03 -1.76 -4.14
C LEU A 44 -1.86 -2.47 -3.07
N ILE A 45 -1.41 -2.45 -1.83
CA ILE A 45 -2.17 -2.94 -0.67
C ILE A 45 -2.11 -1.91 0.47
N PRO A 46 -3.11 -1.90 1.38
CA PRO A 46 -3.12 -0.99 2.52
C PRO A 46 -1.88 -1.15 3.41
N ARG A 47 -1.30 -0.02 3.84
CA ARG A 47 -0.13 -0.01 4.72
C ARG A 47 -0.45 -0.59 6.11
N ASN A 48 -1.64 -0.28 6.63
CA ASN A 48 -2.13 -0.76 7.92
C ASN A 48 -3.08 -1.95 7.77
N SER A 49 -3.19 -2.75 8.83
CA SER A 49 -4.22 -3.77 8.96
C SER A 49 -5.62 -3.14 8.95
N LYS A 50 -6.65 -3.92 8.59
CA LYS A 50 -8.04 -3.45 8.55
C LYS A 50 -8.48 -2.83 9.88
N LYS A 51 -8.05 -3.40 11.02
CA LYS A 51 -8.33 -2.91 12.39
C LYS A 51 -7.79 -1.50 12.66
N ASN A 52 -6.68 -1.14 12.02
CA ASN A 52 -5.91 0.08 12.27
C ASN A 52 -5.92 1.03 11.06
N ARG A 53 -6.87 0.83 10.12
CA ARG A 53 -7.03 1.71 8.96
C ARG A 53 -7.54 3.08 9.43
N GLY A 54 -6.83 4.14 9.06
CA GLY A 54 -7.19 5.52 9.45
C GLY A 54 -6.86 5.90 10.89
N LYS A 55 -6.29 4.99 11.68
CA LYS A 55 -5.89 5.28 13.07
C LYS A 55 -4.41 5.66 13.12
N TYR A 56 -4.10 6.82 13.71
CA TYR A 56 -2.75 7.18 14.11
C TYR A 56 -2.46 6.50 15.45
N ILE A 57 -1.94 5.27 15.39
CA ILE A 57 -1.59 4.51 16.59
C ILE A 57 -0.11 4.73 16.85
N VAL A 58 0.17 5.58 17.82
CA VAL A 58 1.50 5.75 18.41
C VAL A 58 1.57 5.03 19.75
N SER A 59 2.77 4.59 20.15
CA SER A 59 2.96 4.03 21.48
C SER A 59 2.71 5.10 22.54
N LYS A 60 2.36 4.70 23.77
CA LYS A 60 2.15 5.64 24.90
C LYS A 60 3.30 6.63 25.09
N LYS A 61 4.52 6.22 24.75
CA LYS A 61 5.73 7.08 24.75
C LYS A 61 5.55 8.37 23.93
N TYR A 62 4.77 8.32 22.85
CA TYR A 62 4.50 9.43 21.94
C TYR A 62 3.02 9.84 21.94
N ALA A 63 2.23 9.40 22.93
CA ALA A 63 0.80 9.71 23.05
C ALA A 63 0.53 11.04 23.78
N THR A 64 1.55 11.88 23.94
CA THR A 64 1.48 13.15 24.66
C THR A 64 0.78 14.22 23.81
N LYS A 65 -0.07 15.00 24.50
CA LYS A 65 -1.04 15.99 24.01
C LYS A 65 -0.50 16.99 22.98
#